data_AF-A7AQT6-F1
#
_entry.id   AF-A7AQT6-F1
#
_cell.length_a   1.000
_cell.length_b   1.000
_cell.length_c   1.000
_cell.angle_alpha   90.00
_cell.angle_beta   90.00
_cell.angle_gamma   90.00
#
_symmetry.space_group_name_H-M   'P 1'
#
loop_
_entity.id
_entity.type
_entity.pdbx_description
1 polymer ?
#
loop_
_entity_poly.entity_id
_entity_poly.type
_entity_poly.pdbx_seq_one_letter_code
_entity_poly.pdbx_strand_id
1 'polypeptide(L)'
;MPIVSLLTSISLIAISQFVLVSAVITQDNQNDITVTGLVIINDKTFRATCNCPANVNSLENMIYLSRGLCYPSKMKVRTHGNLDHEEYDSVLKEMRIIPHEDFRSVDEVSLSAMDPRVKGKAMYAPGGDLGLFTIAMMVVYESRGTPTQMTVTNLLKQFVRQLPANRQFRHATDEHAIELLKQAMNWEVIDLHNVEKQYQQKMKDAIADGAMGDPFFVYMMRKFNNDPTKKKIVVLCVHAFLEVLWDKTDSIWERMVIQMLEGDAKPTSLVELSVSKGCELAKMAPLVKTQAGSIPLLIYTEFAANVRKREMAAFIYSQQDPTYRTVAVDDLLSHVDKLTHTLMEGFGKLVT
;
A
#
# COMPACT_ATOMS: atom_id res chain seq x y z
N MET A 1 -7.11 -49.54 20.52
CA MET A 1 -6.20 -48.42 20.85
C MET A 1 -7.06 -47.17 20.99
N PRO A 2 -6.88 -46.35 22.03
CA PRO A 2 -7.88 -45.34 22.39
C PRO A 2 -7.82 -44.16 21.41
N ILE A 3 -8.98 -43.80 20.87
CA ILE A 3 -9.21 -42.57 20.11
C ILE A 3 -9.27 -41.45 21.15
N VAL A 4 -8.25 -40.60 21.19
CA VAL A 4 -8.25 -39.40 22.04
C VAL A 4 -8.89 -38.28 21.23
N SER A 5 -10.18 -38.01 21.49
CA SER A 5 -10.88 -36.84 20.96
C SER A 5 -10.62 -35.64 21.87
N LEU A 6 -9.80 -34.69 21.42
CA LEU A 6 -9.68 -33.39 22.07
C LEU A 6 -10.64 -32.41 21.40
N LEU A 7 -11.73 -32.07 22.09
CA LEU A 7 -12.67 -31.02 21.69
C LEU A 7 -12.18 -29.69 22.25
N THR A 8 -11.65 -28.82 21.40
CA THR A 8 -11.34 -27.43 21.76
C THR A 8 -12.32 -26.49 21.03
N SER A 9 -13.28 -25.95 21.77
CA SER A 9 -14.21 -24.92 21.30
C SER A 9 -13.56 -23.53 21.46
N ILE A 10 -13.35 -22.82 20.35
CA ILE A 10 -12.94 -21.42 20.35
C ILE A 10 -14.09 -20.60 19.77
N SER A 11 -14.72 -19.78 20.62
CA SER A 11 -15.79 -18.87 20.22
C SER A 11 -15.18 -17.50 19.88
N LEU A 12 -15.14 -17.14 18.59
CA LEU A 12 -14.92 -15.75 18.17
C LEU A 12 -16.27 -15.11 17.82
N ILE A 13 -16.62 -14.04 18.52
CA ILE A 13 -17.82 -13.23 18.24
C ILE A 13 -17.39 -12.02 17.41
N ALA A 14 -17.86 -11.96 16.16
CA ALA A 14 -17.99 -10.73 15.40
C ALA A 14 -19.26 -10.82 14.53
N ILE A 15 -20.01 -9.72 14.47
CA ILE A 15 -21.42 -9.65 14.07
C ILE A 15 -21.59 -9.75 12.55
N SER A 16 -22.67 -10.45 12.16
CA SER A 16 -23.26 -10.70 10.82
C SER A 16 -22.56 -11.71 9.89
N GLN A 17 -22.40 -12.95 10.36
CA GLN A 17 -22.60 -14.23 9.66
C GLN A 17 -22.07 -15.31 10.61
N PHE A 18 -22.94 -16.21 11.10
CA PHE A 18 -22.51 -17.25 12.04
C PHE A 18 -21.59 -18.25 11.32
N VAL A 19 -20.29 -18.22 11.61
CA VAL A 19 -19.35 -19.26 11.21
C VAL A 19 -19.11 -20.17 12.42
N LEU A 20 -19.84 -21.29 12.46
CA LEU A 20 -19.71 -22.32 13.50
C LEU A 20 -18.70 -23.36 13.01
N VAL A 21 -17.43 -23.23 13.40
CA VAL A 21 -16.39 -24.20 13.03
C VAL A 21 -16.34 -25.31 14.07
N SER A 22 -16.80 -26.51 13.70
CA SER A 22 -16.50 -27.74 14.43
C SER A 22 -15.45 -28.50 13.63
N ALA A 23 -14.22 -28.58 14.13
CA ALA A 23 -13.12 -29.27 13.46
C ALA A 23 -12.96 -30.70 14.01
N VAL A 24 -12.95 -31.69 13.12
CA VAL A 24 -12.55 -33.07 13.43
C VAL A 24 -11.20 -33.32 12.78
N ILE A 25 -10.22 -33.70 13.58
CA ILE A 25 -8.88 -34.09 13.13
C ILE A 25 -8.85 -35.60 13.03
N THR A 26 -8.65 -36.12 11.81
CA THR A 26 -8.45 -37.54 11.57
C THR A 26 -7.05 -37.76 11.01
N GLN A 27 -6.29 -38.63 11.67
CA GLN A 27 -4.95 -39.03 11.27
C GLN A 27 -5.06 -40.41 10.62
N ASP A 28 -4.74 -40.53 9.33
CA ASP A 28 -4.76 -41.81 8.62
C ASP A 28 -3.35 -42.45 8.61
N ASN A 29 -3.26 -43.75 8.33
CA ASN A 29 -2.06 -44.58 8.37
C ASN A 29 -0.91 -44.13 7.43
N GLN A 30 -1.08 -43.04 6.67
CA GLN A 30 -0.10 -42.45 5.76
C GLN A 30 0.52 -41.12 6.26
N ASN A 31 0.34 -40.74 7.54
CA ASN A 31 0.83 -39.48 8.14
C ASN A 31 0.21 -38.18 7.59
N ASP A 32 -0.78 -38.26 6.69
CA ASP A 32 -1.56 -37.11 6.26
C ASP A 32 -2.55 -36.69 7.35
N ILE A 33 -2.55 -35.40 7.73
CA ILE A 33 -3.50 -34.86 8.70
C ILE A 33 -4.65 -34.25 7.91
N THR A 34 -5.83 -34.85 8.02
CA THR A 34 -7.04 -34.28 7.43
C THR A 34 -7.80 -33.48 8.49
N VAL A 35 -7.91 -32.17 8.29
CA VAL A 35 -8.76 -31.30 9.11
C VAL A 35 -10.06 -31.06 8.36
N THR A 36 -11.17 -31.57 8.90
CA THR A 36 -12.48 -31.30 8.31
C THR A 36 -13.31 -30.42 9.23
N GLY A 37 -13.86 -29.34 8.69
CA GLY A 37 -14.82 -28.46 9.35
C GLY A 37 -16.13 -28.35 8.58
N LEU A 38 -17.19 -27.94 9.29
CA LEU A 38 -18.43 -27.48 8.66
C LEU A 38 -18.37 -25.95 8.57
N VAL A 39 -18.79 -25.40 7.43
CA VAL A 39 -18.86 -23.95 7.18
C VAL A 39 -20.25 -23.63 6.66
N ILE A 40 -20.94 -22.66 7.27
CA ILE A 40 -22.27 -22.22 6.83
C ILE A 40 -22.08 -20.95 6.00
N ILE A 41 -22.51 -20.96 4.74
CA ILE A 41 -22.47 -19.81 3.83
C ILE A 41 -23.86 -19.66 3.20
N ASN A 42 -24.53 -18.53 3.43
CA ASN A 42 -25.88 -18.24 2.93
C ASN A 42 -26.89 -19.38 3.21
N ASP A 43 -27.00 -19.77 4.48
CA ASP A 43 -27.89 -20.84 4.99
C ASP A 43 -27.64 -22.23 4.38
N LYS A 44 -26.51 -22.43 3.69
CA LYS A 44 -26.07 -23.73 3.19
C LYS A 44 -24.84 -24.20 3.97
N THR A 45 -24.88 -25.46 4.40
CA THR A 45 -23.78 -26.10 5.10
C THR A 45 -22.84 -26.76 4.11
N PHE A 46 -21.57 -26.37 4.15
CA PHE A 46 -20.49 -26.92 3.36
C PHE A 46 -19.56 -27.72 4.26
N ARG A 47 -19.06 -28.84 3.77
CA ARG A 47 -17.96 -29.57 4.39
C ARG A 47 -16.66 -29.06 3.79
N ALA A 48 -15.87 -28.34 4.59
CA ALA A 48 -14.54 -27.90 4.21
C ALA A 48 -13.53 -28.94 4.71
N THR A 49 -12.79 -29.55 3.79
CA THR A 49 -11.74 -30.50 4.13
C THR A 49 -10.40 -29.91 3.70
N CYS A 50 -9.49 -29.76 4.66
CA CYS A 50 -8.11 -29.39 4.44
C CYS A 50 -7.23 -30.62 4.64
N ASN A 51 -6.49 -31.02 3.61
CA ASN A 51 -5.53 -32.11 3.70
C ASN A 51 -4.15 -31.50 3.91
N CYS A 52 -3.57 -31.71 5.09
CA CYS A 52 -2.18 -31.37 5.36
C CYS A 52 -1.30 -32.56 4.92
N PRO A 53 -0.39 -32.37 3.94
CA PRO A 53 0.50 -33.43 3.50
C PRO A 53 1.38 -33.96 4.63
N ALA A 54 1.70 -35.25 4.59
CA ALA A 54 2.61 -35.89 5.52
C ALA A 54 3.96 -35.14 5.58
N ASN A 55 4.51 -35.01 6.79
CA ASN A 55 5.76 -34.30 7.11
C ASN A 55 5.69 -32.76 7.02
N VAL A 56 4.50 -32.18 6.90
CA VAL A 56 4.29 -30.73 7.04
C VAL A 56 3.97 -30.39 8.49
N ASN A 57 5.00 -30.02 9.25
CA ASN A 57 4.87 -29.77 10.70
C ASN A 57 4.51 -28.31 11.03
N SER A 58 4.47 -27.42 10.03
CA SER A 58 4.09 -26.02 10.19
C SER A 58 3.58 -25.43 8.87
N LEU A 59 2.87 -24.30 8.95
CA LEU A 59 2.40 -23.57 7.75
C LEU A 59 3.57 -23.10 6.88
N GLU A 60 4.69 -22.73 7.51
CA GLU A 60 5.94 -22.37 6.81
C GLU A 60 6.46 -23.56 5.99
N ASN A 61 6.48 -24.76 6.56
CA ASN A 61 6.89 -25.97 5.83
C ASN A 61 5.94 -26.31 4.66
N MET A 62 4.65 -25.99 4.79
CA MET A 62 3.65 -26.17 3.73
C MET A 62 3.92 -25.27 2.52
N ILE A 63 4.36 -24.04 2.77
CA ILE A 63 4.69 -23.03 1.73
C ILE A 63 5.91 -23.46 0.91
N TYR A 64 6.93 -24.01 1.54
CA TYR A 64 8.10 -24.52 0.83
C TYR A 64 7.78 -25.69 -0.11
N LEU A 65 6.80 -26.52 0.25
CA LEU A 65 6.44 -27.72 -0.51
C LEU A 65 5.39 -27.47 -1.60
N SER A 66 4.56 -26.44 -1.46
CA SER A 66 3.50 -26.12 -2.41
C SER A 66 3.78 -24.80 -3.13
N ARG A 67 4.23 -24.90 -4.38
CA ARG A 67 4.42 -23.76 -5.32
C ARG A 67 3.11 -23.03 -5.70
N GLY A 68 2.07 -23.10 -4.87
CA GLY A 68 0.70 -22.68 -5.19
C GLY A 68 -0.08 -22.07 -4.01
N LEU A 69 0.58 -21.65 -2.92
CA LEU A 69 -0.13 -21.02 -1.80
C LEU A 69 -0.30 -19.51 -1.95
N CYS A 70 0.31 -18.90 -2.98
CA CYS A 70 0.23 -17.47 -3.14
C CYS A 70 -0.84 -17.05 -4.16
N TYR A 71 -2.02 -16.75 -3.62
CA TYR A 71 -3.17 -16.19 -4.33
C TYR A 71 -3.81 -15.09 -3.47
N PRO A 72 -4.59 -14.17 -4.08
CA PRO A 72 -5.40 -13.24 -3.31
C PRO A 72 -6.43 -14.06 -2.54
N SER A 73 -6.50 -13.87 -1.23
CA SER A 73 -7.45 -14.62 -0.39
C SER A 73 -8.74 -13.85 -0.16
N LYS A 74 -8.67 -12.52 -0.26
CA LYS A 74 -9.77 -11.61 0.01
C LYS A 74 -9.61 -10.38 -0.86
N MET A 75 -10.66 -10.08 -1.60
CA MET A 75 -10.81 -8.82 -2.29
C MET A 75 -12.01 -8.10 -1.71
N LYS A 76 -11.83 -6.84 -1.34
CA LYS A 76 -12.90 -5.96 -0.89
C LYS A 76 -13.05 -4.83 -1.90
N VAL A 77 -14.10 -4.91 -2.70
CA VAL A 77 -14.48 -3.84 -3.62
C VAL A 77 -15.41 -2.89 -2.88
N ARG A 78 -15.02 -1.62 -2.81
CA ARG A 78 -15.83 -0.53 -2.29
C ARG A 78 -16.22 0.39 -3.42
N THR A 79 -17.51 0.64 -3.51
CA THR A 79 -18.11 1.49 -4.52
C THR A 79 -18.72 2.65 -3.77
N HIS A 80 -18.11 3.84 -3.82
CA HIS A 80 -18.68 5.03 -3.16
C HIS A 80 -19.69 5.70 -4.09
N GLY A 81 -20.68 4.93 -4.53
CA GLY A 81 -21.71 5.29 -5.50
C GLY A 81 -22.51 4.05 -5.91
N ASN A 82 -23.63 4.25 -6.62
CA ASN A 82 -24.39 3.17 -7.23
C ASN A 82 -23.64 2.68 -8.48
N LEU A 83 -22.59 1.88 -8.27
CA LEU A 83 -22.07 1.05 -9.34
C LEU A 83 -23.18 0.07 -9.74
N ASP A 84 -23.44 -0.03 -11.04
CA ASP A 84 -24.39 -1.01 -11.54
C ASP A 84 -23.88 -2.42 -11.18
N HIS A 85 -24.80 -3.34 -10.89
CA HIS A 85 -24.47 -4.71 -10.50
C HIS A 85 -23.57 -5.39 -11.54
N GLU A 86 -23.75 -5.07 -12.83
CA GLU A 86 -22.94 -5.61 -13.93
C GLU A 86 -21.47 -5.13 -13.90
N GLU A 87 -21.23 -3.87 -13.55
CA GLU A 87 -19.88 -3.32 -13.43
C GLU A 87 -19.16 -3.92 -12.21
N TYR A 88 -19.87 -4.07 -11.09
CA TYR A 88 -19.35 -4.75 -9.91
C TYR A 88 -18.95 -6.20 -10.21
N ASP A 89 -19.83 -6.96 -10.89
CA ASP A 89 -19.55 -8.34 -11.28
C ASP A 89 -18.39 -8.44 -12.27
N SER A 90 -18.22 -7.44 -13.15
CA SER A 90 -17.09 -7.36 -14.08
C SER A 90 -15.77 -7.13 -13.34
N VAL A 91 -15.73 -6.23 -12.36
CA VAL A 91 -14.57 -6.01 -11.50
C VAL A 91 -14.24 -7.29 -10.72
N LEU A 92 -15.25 -7.95 -10.14
CA LEU A 92 -15.05 -9.21 -9.45
C LEU A 92 -14.48 -10.28 -10.37
N LYS A 93 -15.03 -10.44 -11.57
CA LYS A 93 -14.61 -11.47 -12.52
C LYS A 93 -13.14 -11.32 -12.93
N GLU A 94 -12.72 -10.09 -13.27
CA GLU A 94 -11.34 -9.83 -13.70
C GLU A 94 -10.34 -9.95 -12.56
N MET A 95 -10.70 -9.48 -11.36
CA MET A 95 -9.77 -9.47 -10.23
C MET A 95 -9.80 -10.77 -9.40
N ARG A 96 -10.75 -11.68 -9.69
CA ARG A 96 -10.87 -12.98 -9.00
C ARG A 96 -9.69 -13.90 -9.23
N ILE A 97 -9.08 -13.87 -10.42
CA ILE A 97 -7.96 -14.74 -10.76
C ILE A 97 -6.79 -13.88 -11.17
N ILE A 98 -5.83 -13.73 -10.25
CA ILE A 98 -4.56 -13.10 -10.55
C ILE A 98 -3.55 -14.21 -10.90
N PRO A 99 -2.89 -14.15 -12.08
CA PRO A 99 -1.89 -15.13 -12.47
C PRO A 99 -0.75 -15.24 -11.46
N HIS A 100 -0.25 -16.45 -11.24
CA HIS A 100 0.81 -16.70 -10.25
C HIS A 100 2.10 -15.94 -10.59
N GLU A 101 2.41 -15.77 -11.88
CA GLU A 101 3.56 -15.01 -12.37
C GLU A 101 3.52 -13.51 -12.02
N ASP A 102 2.34 -12.97 -11.69
CA ASP A 102 2.20 -11.58 -11.26
C ASP A 102 2.51 -11.38 -9.78
N PHE A 103 2.65 -12.45 -9.01
CA PHE A 103 3.10 -12.34 -7.63
C PHE A 103 4.59 -12.06 -7.59
N ARG A 104 4.95 -10.98 -6.90
CA ARG A 104 6.33 -10.53 -6.71
C ARG A 104 6.63 -10.30 -5.25
N SER A 105 7.91 -10.37 -4.91
CA SER A 105 8.40 -10.04 -3.57
C SER A 105 8.08 -8.56 -3.29
N VAL A 106 7.42 -8.31 -2.16
CA VAL A 106 7.14 -6.96 -1.66
C VAL A 106 8.45 -6.21 -1.35
N ASP A 107 9.52 -6.94 -1.05
CA ASP A 107 10.83 -6.35 -0.72
C ASP A 107 11.53 -5.82 -1.98
N GLU A 108 11.19 -6.30 -3.19
CA GLU A 108 11.87 -5.95 -4.44
C GLU A 108 11.13 -4.90 -5.28
N VAL A 109 9.82 -4.76 -5.08
CA VAL A 109 8.97 -3.89 -5.91
C VAL A 109 8.61 -2.59 -5.18
N SER A 110 8.65 -1.47 -5.91
CA SER A 110 8.19 -0.16 -5.44
C SER A 110 6.67 -0.04 -5.46
N LEU A 111 6.10 0.86 -4.66
CA LEU A 111 4.67 1.12 -4.66
C LEU A 111 4.33 2.29 -5.60
N SER A 112 3.46 2.05 -6.57
CA SER A 112 2.88 3.10 -7.41
C SER A 112 1.78 3.85 -6.66
N ALA A 113 1.49 5.07 -7.13
CA ALA A 113 0.35 5.85 -6.63
C ALA A 113 -0.96 5.11 -6.89
N MET A 114 -1.87 5.13 -5.91
CA MET A 114 -3.25 4.67 -6.07
C MET A 114 -4.02 5.62 -6.99
N ASP A 115 -3.81 5.47 -8.30
CA ASP A 115 -4.40 6.30 -9.36
C ASP A 115 -4.65 5.43 -10.61
N PRO A 116 -5.84 5.52 -11.25
CA PRO A 116 -6.17 4.66 -12.37
C PRO A 116 -5.32 4.89 -13.64
N ARG A 117 -4.61 6.02 -13.74
CA ARG A 117 -3.76 6.39 -14.88
C ARG A 117 -2.39 5.72 -14.86
N VAL A 118 -2.03 5.02 -13.78
CA VAL A 118 -0.78 4.24 -13.73
C VAL A 118 -0.80 3.17 -14.81
N LYS A 119 0.15 3.26 -15.74
CA LYS A 119 0.31 2.29 -16.83
C LYS A 119 0.99 0.99 -16.32
N GLY A 120 0.45 -0.16 -16.75
CA GLY A 120 1.05 -1.47 -16.47
C GLY A 120 0.54 -2.14 -15.19
N LYS A 121 1.25 -3.19 -14.74
CA LYS A 121 0.95 -3.88 -13.48
C LYS A 121 1.84 -3.33 -12.37
N ALA A 122 1.28 -3.05 -11.20
CA ALA A 122 2.03 -2.58 -10.05
C ALA A 122 1.39 -3.03 -8.72
N MET A 123 2.07 -2.75 -7.61
CA MET A 123 1.49 -2.70 -6.27
C MET A 123 1.18 -1.23 -5.95
N TYR A 124 0.09 -0.99 -5.23
CA TYR A 124 -0.45 0.36 -5.08
C TYR A 124 -0.63 0.75 -3.63
N ALA A 125 -0.35 2.02 -3.34
CA ALA A 125 -0.61 2.64 -2.06
C ALA A 125 -1.00 4.11 -2.24
N PRO A 126 -1.69 4.73 -1.26
CA PRO A 126 -2.02 6.15 -1.32
C PRO A 126 -0.75 7.00 -1.47
N GLY A 127 -0.62 7.71 -2.60
CA GLY A 127 0.56 8.50 -2.95
C GLY A 127 1.85 7.70 -3.24
N GLY A 128 1.76 6.38 -3.40
CA GLY A 128 2.91 5.50 -3.66
C GLY A 128 3.86 5.39 -2.47
N ASP A 129 5.15 5.15 -2.75
CA ASP A 129 6.18 5.10 -1.69
C ASP A 129 6.27 6.43 -0.93
N LEU A 130 6.25 7.57 -1.64
CA LEU A 130 6.34 8.89 -1.00
C LEU A 130 5.12 9.18 -0.11
N GLY A 131 3.93 8.76 -0.52
CA GLY A 131 2.71 8.93 0.26
C GLY A 131 2.78 8.19 1.61
N LEU A 132 3.20 6.93 1.61
CA LEU A 132 3.39 6.17 2.85
C LEU A 132 4.51 6.75 3.73
N PHE A 133 5.60 7.22 3.12
CA PHE A 133 6.67 7.91 3.86
C PHE A 133 6.15 9.19 4.52
N THR A 134 5.34 9.97 3.79
CA THR A 134 4.72 11.21 4.30
C THR A 134 3.80 10.93 5.48
N ILE A 135 2.98 9.87 5.41
CA ILE A 135 2.09 9.46 6.51
C ILE A 135 2.91 9.04 7.73
N ALA A 136 3.99 8.27 7.54
CA ALA A 136 4.89 7.88 8.63
C ALA A 136 5.54 9.10 9.29
N MET A 137 5.99 10.08 8.50
CA MET A 137 6.51 11.36 8.99
C MET A 137 5.47 12.12 9.83
N MET A 138 4.21 12.19 9.39
CA MET A 138 3.14 12.85 10.14
C MET A 138 2.94 12.24 11.53
N VAL A 139 2.95 10.91 11.63
CA VAL A 139 2.73 10.22 12.92
C VAL A 139 3.95 10.37 13.83
N VAL A 140 5.17 10.18 13.32
CA VAL A 140 6.40 10.30 14.13
C VAL A 140 6.60 11.73 14.66
N TYR A 141 6.15 12.74 13.92
CA TYR A 141 6.28 14.15 14.29
C TYR A 141 5.02 14.78 14.91
N GLU A 142 3.96 14.00 15.15
CA GLU A 142 2.67 14.52 15.63
C GLU A 142 2.80 15.36 16.92
N SER A 143 3.61 14.91 17.88
CA SER A 143 3.84 15.59 19.16
C SER A 143 5.08 16.50 19.19
N ARG A 144 5.82 16.59 18.09
CA ARG A 144 7.17 17.18 18.04
C ARG A 144 7.25 18.43 17.17
N GLY A 145 6.12 18.80 16.56
CA GLY A 145 6.03 19.92 15.64
C GLY A 145 6.61 19.58 14.27
N THR A 146 6.80 20.61 13.45
CA THR A 146 7.23 20.40 12.07
C THR A 146 8.75 20.17 11.98
N PRO A 147 9.24 19.09 11.34
CA PRO A 147 10.66 18.93 11.03
C PRO A 147 11.18 20.03 10.08
N THR A 148 12.50 20.20 10.03
CA THR A 148 13.13 21.06 9.01
C THR A 148 13.19 20.35 7.66
N GLN A 149 13.26 21.10 6.55
CA GLN A 149 13.46 20.53 5.21
C GLN A 149 14.68 19.60 5.16
N MET A 150 15.81 20.04 5.71
CA MET A 150 17.04 19.25 5.75
C MET A 150 16.85 17.93 6.51
N THR A 151 16.08 17.92 7.60
CA THR A 151 15.75 16.69 8.33
C THR A 151 14.96 15.72 7.45
N VAL A 152 13.92 16.19 6.77
CA VAL A 152 13.10 15.34 5.89
C VAL A 152 13.92 14.80 4.72
N THR A 153 14.69 15.66 4.04
CA THR A 153 15.57 15.27 2.93
C THR A 153 16.62 14.24 3.37
N ASN A 154 17.24 14.43 4.53
CA ASN A 154 18.23 13.46 5.05
C ASN A 154 17.61 12.12 5.41
N LEU A 155 16.44 12.11 6.08
CA LEU A 155 15.72 10.88 6.39
C LEU A 155 15.33 10.13 5.12
N LEU A 156 14.84 10.84 4.09
CA LEU A 156 14.51 10.23 2.81
C LEU A 156 15.75 9.64 2.15
N LYS A 157 16.87 10.38 2.05
CA LYS A 157 18.13 9.88 1.49
C LYS A 157 18.60 8.61 2.20
N GLN A 158 18.62 8.62 3.53
CA GLN A 158 19.04 7.47 4.32
C GLN A 158 18.09 6.28 4.13
N PHE A 159 16.78 6.52 4.11
CA PHE A 159 15.78 5.48 3.82
C PHE A 159 15.98 4.88 2.43
N VAL A 160 16.19 5.70 1.40
CA VAL A 160 16.40 5.18 0.04
C VAL A 160 17.72 4.41 -0.07
N ARG A 161 18.79 4.81 0.63
CA ARG A 161 20.07 4.07 0.65
C ARG A 161 19.96 2.64 1.16
N GLN A 162 19.10 2.38 2.15
CA GLN A 162 18.93 1.03 2.72
C GLN A 162 18.04 0.11 1.89
N LEU A 163 17.30 0.63 0.91
CA LEU A 163 16.44 -0.21 0.08
C LEU A 163 17.30 -1.13 -0.82
N PRO A 164 16.83 -2.35 -1.16
CA PRO A 164 17.52 -3.24 -2.10
C PRO A 164 17.88 -2.54 -3.42
N ALA A 165 19.06 -2.81 -3.99
CA ALA A 165 19.62 -1.99 -5.09
C ALA A 165 18.69 -1.83 -6.31
N ASN A 166 17.88 -2.84 -6.62
CA ASN A 166 16.90 -2.84 -7.71
C ASN A 166 15.56 -2.16 -7.37
N ARG A 167 15.32 -1.81 -6.10
CA ARG A 167 14.07 -1.18 -5.67
C ARG A 167 14.14 0.34 -5.82
N GLN A 168 13.28 0.87 -6.68
CA GLN A 168 13.07 2.31 -6.85
C GLN A 168 12.20 2.89 -5.72
N PHE A 169 12.19 4.22 -5.59
CA PHE A 169 11.31 4.97 -4.70
C PHE A 169 10.45 5.91 -5.55
N ARG A 170 9.12 5.68 -5.54
CA ARG A 170 8.21 6.32 -6.49
C ARG A 170 7.37 7.45 -5.89
N HIS A 171 7.11 8.45 -6.73
CA HIS A 171 6.09 9.46 -6.57
C HIS A 171 5.45 9.73 -7.94
N ALA A 172 4.28 10.36 -7.99
CA ALA A 172 3.58 10.65 -9.23
C ALA A 172 3.35 12.17 -9.41
N THR A 173 3.15 12.57 -10.66
CA THR A 173 2.66 13.89 -11.06
C THR A 173 1.75 13.71 -12.27
N ASP A 174 0.96 14.72 -12.62
CA ASP A 174 0.10 14.67 -13.80
C ASP A 174 0.31 15.86 -14.74
N GLU A 175 -0.31 15.77 -15.91
CA GLU A 175 -0.23 16.76 -16.98
C GLU A 175 -0.70 18.14 -16.50
N HIS A 176 -1.76 18.19 -15.67
CA HIS A 176 -2.27 19.46 -15.17
C HIS A 176 -1.26 20.18 -14.28
N ALA A 177 -0.60 19.47 -13.37
CA ALA A 177 0.46 20.05 -12.56
C ALA A 177 1.63 20.54 -13.42
N ILE A 178 2.01 19.81 -14.48
CA ILE A 178 3.04 20.27 -15.41
C ILE A 178 2.65 21.58 -16.09
N GLU A 179 1.40 21.73 -16.52
CA GLU A 179 0.92 22.98 -17.12
C GLU A 179 0.95 24.16 -16.13
N LEU A 180 0.57 23.94 -14.87
CA LEU A 180 0.68 24.96 -13.82
C LEU A 180 2.15 25.36 -13.58
N LEU A 181 3.06 24.39 -13.61
CA LEU A 181 4.50 24.67 -13.50
C LEU A 181 5.02 25.45 -14.71
N LYS A 182 4.61 25.10 -15.93
CA LYS A 182 4.99 25.84 -17.15
C LYS A 182 4.59 27.31 -17.05
N GLN A 183 3.36 27.57 -16.60
CA GLN A 183 2.84 28.92 -16.39
C GLN A 183 3.63 29.67 -15.31
N ALA A 184 3.87 29.05 -14.16
CA ALA A 184 4.63 29.67 -13.07
C ALA A 184 6.08 29.97 -13.46
N MET A 185 6.70 29.10 -14.25
CA MET A 185 8.09 29.22 -14.70
C MET A 185 8.25 30.09 -15.96
N ASN A 186 7.16 30.34 -16.69
CA ASN A 186 7.15 30.92 -18.03
C ASN A 186 7.99 30.09 -19.03
N TRP A 187 7.80 28.77 -19.01
CA TRP A 187 8.50 27.79 -19.85
C TRP A 187 7.51 27.03 -20.74
N GLU A 188 7.92 26.65 -21.95
CA GLU A 188 7.11 25.82 -22.86
C GLU A 188 7.21 24.32 -22.52
N VAL A 189 8.39 23.89 -22.05
CA VAL A 189 8.71 22.49 -21.76
C VAL A 189 9.37 22.40 -20.39
N ILE A 190 9.05 21.34 -19.64
CA ILE A 190 9.63 21.05 -18.33
C ILE A 190 10.17 19.63 -18.34
N ASP A 191 11.44 19.49 -17.96
CA ASP A 191 12.00 18.21 -17.51
C ASP A 191 12.14 18.22 -15.99
N LEU A 192 11.23 17.52 -15.30
CA LEU A 192 11.26 17.41 -13.85
C LEU A 192 12.44 16.61 -13.31
N HIS A 193 13.17 15.84 -14.13
CA HIS A 193 14.35 15.11 -13.68
C HIS A 193 15.60 15.99 -13.61
N ASN A 194 15.59 17.13 -14.31
CA ASN A 194 16.77 17.97 -14.51
C ASN A 194 16.41 19.46 -14.46
N VAL A 195 16.05 19.94 -13.27
CA VAL A 195 15.77 21.35 -13.02
C VAL A 195 17.04 22.06 -12.54
N GLU A 196 17.46 23.11 -13.24
CA GLU A 196 18.66 23.87 -12.86
C GLU A 196 18.53 24.49 -11.47
N LYS A 197 19.62 24.51 -10.71
CA LYS A 197 19.67 24.93 -9.29
C LYS A 197 19.03 26.30 -9.03
N GLN A 198 19.20 27.26 -9.95
CA GLN A 198 18.63 28.61 -9.83
C GLN A 198 17.09 28.63 -9.87
N TYR A 199 16.46 27.61 -10.44
CA TYR A 199 15.01 27.52 -10.61
C TYR A 199 14.33 26.57 -9.62
N GLN A 200 15.09 25.73 -8.92
CA GLN A 200 14.56 24.70 -8.03
C GLN A 200 13.67 25.27 -6.92
N GLN A 201 14.05 26.41 -6.31
CA GLN A 201 13.22 27.02 -5.26
C GLN A 201 11.89 27.52 -5.82
N LYS A 202 11.92 28.25 -6.94
CA LYS A 202 10.71 28.75 -7.59
C LYS A 202 9.76 27.61 -8.00
N MET A 203 10.32 26.49 -8.49
CA MET A 203 9.53 25.31 -8.82
C MET A 203 8.92 24.66 -7.56
N LYS A 204 9.69 24.51 -6.49
CA LYS A 204 9.18 24.03 -5.20
C LYS A 204 8.04 24.89 -4.66
N ASP A 205 8.15 26.22 -4.79
CA ASP A 205 7.11 27.16 -4.36
C ASP A 205 5.83 26.97 -5.19
N ALA A 206 5.94 26.88 -6.53
CA ALA A 206 4.80 26.63 -7.40
C ALA A 206 4.09 25.30 -7.11
N ILE A 207 4.84 24.24 -6.78
CA ILE A 207 4.28 22.95 -6.34
C ILE A 207 3.50 23.11 -5.03
N ALA A 208 4.08 23.83 -4.05
CA ALA A 208 3.41 24.07 -2.77
C ALA A 208 2.13 24.92 -2.93
N ASP A 209 2.10 25.81 -3.91
CA ASP A 209 0.99 26.73 -4.19
C ASP A 209 -0.16 26.10 -5.00
N GLY A 210 -0.01 24.87 -5.48
CA GLY A 210 -1.11 24.14 -6.11
C GLY A 210 -0.71 23.20 -7.23
N ALA A 211 0.54 23.25 -7.71
CA ALA A 211 1.01 22.37 -8.78
C ALA A 211 1.45 20.98 -8.27
N MET A 212 0.73 20.40 -7.31
CA MET A 212 0.90 18.99 -6.92
C MET A 212 0.11 18.09 -7.87
N GLY A 213 0.78 17.21 -8.60
CA GLY A 213 0.14 16.36 -9.61
C GLY A 213 -0.38 15.01 -9.12
N ASP A 214 0.07 14.53 -7.95
CA ASP A 214 -0.50 13.32 -7.35
C ASP A 214 -1.83 13.66 -6.64
N PRO A 215 -2.97 13.10 -7.08
CA PRO A 215 -4.27 13.46 -6.51
C PRO A 215 -4.40 13.13 -5.01
N PHE A 216 -3.67 12.14 -4.50
CA PHE A 216 -3.66 11.84 -3.08
C PHE A 216 -2.96 12.95 -2.28
N PHE A 217 -1.89 13.54 -2.82
CA PHE A 217 -1.24 14.70 -2.19
C PHE A 217 -2.14 15.94 -2.23
N VAL A 218 -2.82 16.20 -3.35
CA VAL A 218 -3.85 17.26 -3.45
C VAL A 218 -4.94 17.05 -2.41
N TYR A 219 -5.41 15.81 -2.23
CA TYR A 219 -6.36 15.45 -1.19
C TYR A 219 -5.82 15.76 0.21
N MET A 220 -4.58 15.34 0.53
CA MET A 220 -3.98 15.62 1.83
C MET A 220 -3.86 17.12 2.11
N MET A 221 -3.46 17.92 1.12
CA MET A 221 -3.37 19.38 1.24
C MET A 221 -4.71 20.02 1.58
N ARG A 222 -5.82 19.52 1.01
CA ARG A 222 -7.19 19.95 1.34
C ARG A 222 -7.63 19.43 2.71
N LYS A 223 -7.42 18.14 2.98
CA LYS A 223 -7.81 17.46 4.22
C LYS A 223 -7.19 18.10 5.45
N PHE A 224 -5.92 18.49 5.35
CA PHE A 224 -5.15 19.11 6.43
C PHE A 224 -5.11 20.63 6.35
N ASN A 225 -6.05 21.29 5.65
CA ASN A 225 -6.05 22.75 5.57
C ASN A 225 -6.09 23.44 6.94
N ASN A 226 -6.73 22.80 7.94
CA ASN A 226 -6.83 23.28 9.32
C ASN A 226 -5.77 22.67 10.26
N ASP A 227 -4.85 21.85 9.76
CA ASP A 227 -3.71 21.29 10.51
C ASP A 227 -2.41 21.75 9.82
N PRO A 228 -1.89 22.94 10.17
CA PRO A 228 -0.72 23.52 9.50
C PRO A 228 0.52 22.65 9.59
N THR A 229 0.68 21.89 10.68
CA THR A 229 1.82 20.97 10.87
C THR A 229 1.77 19.84 9.86
N LYS A 230 0.64 19.13 9.74
CA LYS A 230 0.50 18.04 8.77
C LYS A 230 0.59 18.55 7.34
N LYS A 231 -0.08 19.68 7.03
CA LYS A 231 0.01 20.31 5.70
C LYS A 231 1.45 20.66 5.33
N LYS A 232 2.22 21.22 6.27
CA LYS A 232 3.64 21.54 6.04
C LYS A 232 4.49 20.29 5.86
N ILE A 233 4.24 19.21 6.61
CA ILE A 233 4.94 17.92 6.41
C ILE A 233 4.72 17.37 5.00
N VAL A 234 3.51 17.47 4.43
CA VAL A 234 3.23 17.09 3.04
C VAL A 234 4.17 17.83 2.09
N VAL A 235 4.22 19.16 2.19
CA VAL A 235 5.07 20.01 1.34
C VAL A 235 6.55 19.65 1.49
N LEU A 236 7.03 19.51 2.73
CA LEU A 236 8.43 19.16 2.99
C LEU A 236 8.82 17.81 2.40
N CYS A 237 7.92 16.82 2.40
CA CYS A 237 8.18 15.50 1.81
C CYS A 237 8.26 15.54 0.29
N VAL A 238 7.37 16.29 -0.38
CA VAL A 238 7.43 16.49 -1.83
C VAL A 238 8.70 17.25 -2.22
N HIS A 239 9.03 18.31 -1.48
CA HIS A 239 10.28 19.06 -1.69
C HIS A 239 11.51 18.18 -1.47
N ALA A 240 11.51 17.33 -0.44
CA ALA A 240 12.61 16.40 -0.17
C ALA A 240 12.78 15.41 -1.31
N PHE A 241 11.69 14.84 -1.83
CA PHE A 241 11.74 13.95 -2.99
C PHE A 241 12.41 14.63 -4.20
N LEU A 242 12.04 15.87 -4.50
CA LEU A 242 12.61 16.63 -5.62
C LEU A 242 14.07 17.00 -5.38
N GLU A 243 14.44 17.40 -4.16
CA GLU A 243 15.83 17.68 -3.80
C GLU A 243 16.72 16.45 -4.00
N VAL A 244 16.24 15.24 -3.67
CA VAL A 244 16.97 14.00 -3.93
C VAL A 244 17.00 13.67 -5.42
N LEU A 245 15.89 13.87 -6.14
CA LEU A 245 15.80 13.63 -7.59
C LEU A 245 16.75 14.53 -8.39
N TRP A 246 16.93 15.79 -7.98
CA TRP A 246 17.75 16.78 -8.68
C TRP A 246 19.22 16.77 -8.27
N ASP A 247 19.56 16.15 -7.15
CA ASP A 247 20.94 16.05 -6.68
C ASP A 247 21.74 14.99 -7.45
N LYS A 248 22.23 15.37 -8.64
CA LYS A 248 23.04 14.50 -9.49
C LYS A 248 24.43 14.19 -8.93
N THR A 249 24.81 14.78 -7.80
CA THR A 249 26.08 14.47 -7.12
C THR A 249 25.99 13.23 -6.22
N ASP A 250 24.77 12.78 -5.91
CA ASP A 250 24.48 11.65 -5.02
C ASP A 250 23.76 10.55 -5.80
N SER A 251 24.37 9.37 -5.98
CA SER A 251 23.84 8.29 -6.85
C SER A 251 22.45 7.78 -6.46
N ILE A 252 21.92 8.17 -5.29
CA ILE A 252 20.53 7.91 -4.91
C ILE A 252 19.54 8.45 -5.94
N TRP A 253 19.85 9.54 -6.64
CA TRP A 253 18.91 10.17 -7.57
C TRP A 253 18.39 9.19 -8.63
N GLU A 254 19.21 8.22 -9.06
CA GLU A 254 18.86 7.18 -10.05
C GLU A 254 17.77 6.22 -9.54
N ARG A 255 17.59 6.16 -8.22
CA ARG A 255 16.58 5.34 -7.55
C ARG A 255 15.24 6.07 -7.41
N MET A 256 15.23 7.39 -7.60
CA MET A 256 14.03 8.21 -7.48
C MET A 256 13.28 8.21 -8.82
N VAL A 257 11.99 7.91 -8.78
CA VAL A 257 11.16 7.87 -9.99
C VAL A 257 9.93 8.72 -9.82
N ILE A 258 9.81 9.76 -10.64
CA ILE A 258 8.60 10.55 -10.79
C ILE A 258 7.80 10.01 -11.98
N GLN A 259 6.65 9.42 -11.69
CA GLN A 259 5.75 8.84 -12.70
C GLN A 259 4.81 9.92 -13.24
N MET A 260 4.76 10.07 -14.57
CA MET A 260 3.74 10.88 -15.23
C MET A 260 2.42 10.12 -15.32
N LEU A 261 1.34 10.75 -14.86
CA LEU A 261 -0.03 10.28 -14.98
C LEU A 261 -0.69 11.04 -16.13
N GLU A 262 -1.04 10.31 -17.19
CA GLU A 262 -1.62 10.87 -18.41
C GLU A 262 -3.12 10.55 -18.48
N GLY A 263 -3.90 11.51 -18.97
CA GLY A 263 -5.34 11.36 -19.18
C GLY A 263 -6.21 11.55 -17.93
N ASP A 264 -7.44 11.06 -18.01
CA ASP A 264 -8.49 11.30 -17.00
C ASP A 264 -8.49 10.23 -15.89
N ALA A 265 -8.46 10.67 -14.62
CA ALA A 265 -8.56 9.80 -13.45
C ALA A 265 -10.01 9.72 -12.93
N LYS A 266 -10.93 9.11 -13.67
CA LYS A 266 -12.34 8.96 -13.24
C LYS A 266 -12.61 7.56 -12.68
N PRO A 267 -12.02 7.13 -11.54
CA PRO A 267 -12.25 5.79 -11.01
C PRO A 267 -13.69 5.64 -10.53
N THR A 268 -14.25 4.44 -10.64
CA THR A 268 -15.60 4.16 -10.14
C THR A 268 -15.58 3.41 -8.81
N SER A 269 -14.47 2.72 -8.51
CA SER A 269 -14.32 1.88 -7.33
C SER A 269 -12.96 2.04 -6.65
N LEU A 270 -12.95 1.79 -5.35
CA LEU A 270 -11.77 1.50 -4.55
C LEU A 270 -11.73 -0.01 -4.25
N VAL A 271 -10.71 -0.68 -4.75
CA VAL A 271 -10.48 -2.12 -4.54
C VAL A 271 -9.34 -2.30 -3.56
N GLU A 272 -9.64 -2.86 -2.40
CA GLU A 272 -8.64 -3.34 -1.45
C GLU A 272 -8.32 -4.81 -1.75
N LEU A 273 -7.05 -5.09 -2.04
CA LEU A 273 -6.54 -6.41 -2.34
C LEU A 273 -5.73 -6.94 -1.17
N SER A 274 -6.24 -8.01 -0.54
CA SER A 274 -5.56 -8.75 0.51
C SER A 274 -5.09 -10.11 -0.03
N VAL A 275 -3.96 -10.58 0.49
CA VAL A 275 -3.36 -11.85 0.07
C VAL A 275 -3.58 -12.95 1.11
N SER A 276 -3.41 -14.21 0.73
CA SER A 276 -3.47 -15.32 1.69
C SER A 276 -2.36 -15.22 2.74
N LYS A 277 -2.53 -15.86 3.89
CA LYS A 277 -1.46 -15.94 4.89
C LYS A 277 -0.18 -16.59 4.33
N GLY A 278 -0.33 -17.50 3.37
CA GLY A 278 0.78 -18.10 2.64
C GLY A 278 1.59 -17.07 1.85
N CYS A 279 0.92 -16.17 1.12
CA CYS A 279 1.61 -15.04 0.48
C CYS A 279 2.29 -14.12 1.49
N GLU A 280 1.65 -13.81 2.62
CA GLU A 280 2.25 -12.93 3.62
C GLU A 280 3.55 -13.52 4.16
N LEU A 281 3.54 -14.81 4.51
CA LEU A 281 4.71 -15.53 4.99
C LEU A 281 5.80 -15.63 3.91
N ALA A 282 5.42 -15.77 2.64
CA ALA A 282 6.33 -15.71 1.50
C ALA A 282 6.75 -14.27 1.12
N LYS A 283 6.20 -13.24 1.78
CA LYS A 283 6.36 -11.82 1.45
C LYS A 283 6.01 -11.45 0.01
N MET A 284 4.99 -12.08 -0.54
CA MET A 284 4.57 -11.91 -1.91
C MET A 284 3.27 -11.10 -2.00
N ALA A 285 3.15 -10.26 -3.01
CA ALA A 285 1.91 -9.58 -3.36
C ALA A 285 1.73 -9.52 -4.88
N PRO A 286 0.49 -9.44 -5.38
CA PRO A 286 0.24 -9.41 -6.81
C PRO A 286 0.52 -8.03 -7.41
N LEU A 287 1.08 -8.02 -8.62
CA LEU A 287 1.06 -6.88 -9.50
C LEU A 287 -0.25 -6.91 -10.29
N VAL A 288 -1.03 -5.82 -10.22
CA VAL A 288 -2.31 -5.74 -10.92
C VAL A 288 -2.40 -4.48 -11.78
N LYS A 289 -3.27 -4.51 -12.79
CA LYS A 289 -3.61 -3.31 -13.56
C LYS A 289 -4.70 -2.53 -12.82
N THR A 290 -4.73 -1.23 -13.01
CA THR A 290 -5.77 -0.33 -12.48
C THR A 290 -7.06 -0.31 -13.32
N GLN A 291 -7.27 -1.33 -14.15
CA GLN A 291 -8.41 -1.42 -15.05
C GLN A 291 -8.98 -2.83 -15.02
N ALA A 292 -10.31 -2.94 -14.87
CA ALA A 292 -11.06 -4.15 -15.15
C ALA A 292 -11.86 -3.94 -16.44
N GLY A 293 -11.36 -4.43 -17.57
CA GLY A 293 -11.88 -4.04 -18.88
C GLY A 293 -11.71 -2.54 -19.12
N SER A 294 -12.82 -1.82 -19.32
CA SER A 294 -12.85 -0.36 -19.45
C SER A 294 -13.08 0.38 -18.14
N ILE A 295 -13.24 -0.33 -17.01
CA ILE A 295 -13.58 0.25 -15.72
C ILE A 295 -12.29 0.67 -14.99
N PRO A 296 -12.04 1.97 -14.79
CA PRO A 296 -10.90 2.47 -14.03
C PRO A 296 -11.09 2.25 -12.52
N LEU A 297 -10.05 1.74 -11.86
CA LEU A 297 -10.07 1.36 -10.46
C LEU A 297 -8.98 2.10 -9.66
N LEU A 298 -9.33 2.55 -8.46
CA LEU A 298 -8.34 2.74 -7.41
C LEU A 298 -8.02 1.40 -6.77
N ILE A 299 -6.76 1.08 -6.63
CA ILE A 299 -6.33 -0.17 -6.02
C ILE A 299 -5.46 0.12 -4.81
N TYR A 300 -5.74 -0.56 -3.70
CA TYR A 300 -4.90 -0.57 -2.51
C TYR A 300 -4.38 -2.00 -2.28
N THR A 301 -3.07 -2.20 -2.43
CA THR A 301 -2.43 -3.50 -2.18
C THR A 301 -2.10 -3.61 -0.69
N GLU A 302 -3.07 -4.09 0.09
CA GLU A 302 -3.08 -3.97 1.56
C GLU A 302 -1.80 -4.52 2.21
N PHE A 303 -1.42 -5.76 1.89
CA PHE A 303 -0.24 -6.39 2.50
C PHE A 303 1.06 -5.64 2.15
N ALA A 304 1.24 -5.28 0.88
CA ALA A 304 2.44 -4.57 0.43
C ALA A 304 2.56 -3.18 1.08
N ALA A 305 1.45 -2.44 1.14
CA ALA A 305 1.40 -1.15 1.83
C ALA A 305 1.64 -1.29 3.34
N ASN A 306 1.10 -2.33 3.97
CA ASN A 306 1.31 -2.64 5.40
C ASN A 306 2.78 -2.93 5.73
N VAL A 307 3.46 -3.75 4.92
CA VAL A 307 4.90 -3.99 5.09
C VAL A 307 5.67 -2.68 4.92
N ARG A 308 5.39 -1.92 3.87
CA ARG A 308 6.17 -0.71 3.53
C ARG A 308 5.99 0.42 4.54
N LYS A 309 4.78 0.71 5.01
CA LYS A 309 4.56 1.76 6.02
C LYS A 309 5.20 1.40 7.35
N ARG A 310 5.23 0.12 7.73
CA ARG A 310 5.92 -0.36 8.94
C ARG A 310 7.43 -0.18 8.82
N GLU A 311 8.00 -0.57 7.68
CA GLU A 311 9.42 -0.36 7.36
C GLU A 311 9.80 1.13 7.48
N MET A 312 9.03 2.02 6.83
CA MET A 312 9.26 3.47 6.85
C MET A 312 9.11 4.07 8.25
N ALA A 313 8.02 3.76 8.95
CA ALA A 313 7.75 4.31 10.28
C ALA A 313 8.79 3.85 11.32
N ALA A 314 9.13 2.55 11.32
CA ALA A 314 10.16 2.03 12.20
C ALA A 314 11.53 2.65 11.90
N PHE A 315 11.88 2.81 10.62
CA PHE A 315 13.11 3.49 10.21
C PHE A 315 13.12 4.94 10.72
N ILE A 316 12.11 5.75 10.37
CA ILE A 316 12.04 7.17 10.74
C ILE A 316 12.11 7.31 12.26
N TYR A 317 11.40 6.46 13.00
CA TYR A 317 11.40 6.45 14.47
C TYR A 317 12.76 6.08 15.05
N SER A 318 13.46 5.10 14.47
CA SER A 318 14.79 4.67 14.93
C SER A 318 15.87 5.76 14.77
N GLN A 319 15.72 6.65 13.79
CA GLN A 319 16.62 7.78 13.55
C GLN A 319 16.37 8.95 14.52
N GLN A 320 15.34 8.87 15.35
CA GLN A 320 15.04 9.91 16.33
C GLN A 320 15.91 9.78 17.57
N ASP A 321 16.26 10.92 18.15
CA ASP A 321 16.93 10.95 19.45
C ASP A 321 16.10 10.13 20.48
N PRO A 322 16.76 9.24 21.26
CA PRO A 322 16.11 8.38 22.24
C PRO A 322 15.12 9.09 23.18
N THR A 323 15.40 10.35 23.54
CA THR A 323 14.54 11.14 24.45
C THR A 323 13.14 11.37 23.90
N TYR A 324 12.97 11.27 22.59
CA TYR A 324 11.69 11.44 21.94
C TYR A 324 11.04 10.13 21.47
N ARG A 325 11.70 8.99 21.72
CA ARG A 325 11.12 7.68 21.48
C ARG A 325 10.28 7.26 22.69
N THR A 326 9.21 8.02 22.93
CA THR A 326 8.39 7.92 24.14
C THR A 326 7.26 6.89 24.05
N VAL A 327 6.94 6.40 22.85
CA VAL A 327 5.89 5.40 22.61
C VAL A 327 6.49 4.05 22.21
N ALA A 328 5.78 2.97 22.48
CA ALA A 328 6.19 1.67 21.96
C ALA A 328 6.09 1.66 20.43
N VAL A 329 6.97 0.91 19.77
CA VAL A 329 6.96 0.83 18.30
C VAL A 329 5.61 0.31 17.79
N ASP A 330 5.01 -0.67 18.48
CA ASP A 330 3.71 -1.22 18.09
C ASP A 330 2.58 -0.19 18.15
N ASP A 331 2.60 0.70 19.15
CA ASP A 331 1.61 1.80 19.26
C ASP A 331 1.78 2.82 18.14
N LEU A 332 3.03 3.18 17.82
CA LEU A 332 3.35 4.03 16.67
C LEU A 332 2.82 3.42 15.37
N LEU A 333 3.08 2.12 15.15
CA LEU A 333 2.63 1.41 13.95
C LEU A 333 1.10 1.35 13.88
N SER A 334 0.41 1.17 15.00
CA SER A 334 -1.05 1.23 15.08
C SER A 334 -1.59 2.61 14.66
N HIS A 335 -0.94 3.70 15.08
CA HIS A 335 -1.31 5.05 14.65
C HIS A 335 -1.08 5.28 13.15
N VAL A 336 0.03 4.79 12.61
CA VAL A 336 0.32 4.83 11.16
C VAL A 336 -0.73 4.03 10.39
N ASP A 337 -1.10 2.83 10.88
CA ASP A 337 -2.12 1.99 10.26
C ASP A 337 -3.47 2.71 10.22
N LYS A 338 -3.90 3.30 11.34
CA LYS A 338 -5.16 4.05 11.46
C LYS A 338 -5.19 5.28 10.56
N LEU A 339 -4.13 6.08 10.54
CA LEU A 339 -4.05 7.28 9.70
C LEU A 339 -4.05 6.91 8.21
N THR A 340 -3.28 5.90 7.82
CA THR A 340 -3.23 5.41 6.43
C THR A 340 -4.62 4.99 5.96
N HIS A 341 -5.32 4.17 6.74
CA HIS A 341 -6.66 3.71 6.40
C HIS A 341 -7.66 4.87 6.31
N THR A 342 -7.62 5.80 7.27
CA THR A 342 -8.50 6.99 7.27
C THR A 342 -8.29 7.85 6.03
N LEU A 343 -7.05 8.08 5.61
CA LEU A 343 -6.73 8.87 4.43
C LEU A 343 -7.06 8.13 3.13
N MET A 344 -6.76 6.82 3.08
CA MET A 344 -7.05 5.97 1.93
C MET A 344 -8.56 5.91 1.64
N GLU A 345 -9.39 5.63 2.66
CA GLU A 345 -10.85 5.62 2.52
C GLU A 345 -11.40 7.00 2.21
N GLY A 346 -10.89 8.03 2.88
CA GLY A 346 -11.35 9.41 2.69
C GLY A 346 -11.01 9.94 1.29
N PHE A 347 -9.87 9.54 0.72
CA PHE A 347 -9.51 9.82 -0.66
C PHE A 347 -10.38 9.03 -1.63
N GLY A 348 -10.53 7.71 -1.43
CA GLY A 348 -11.39 6.86 -2.25
C GLY A 348 -12.79 7.45 -2.38
N LYS A 349 -13.45 7.75 -1.26
CA LYS A 349 -14.79 8.37 -1.22
C LYS A 349 -14.89 9.73 -1.92
N LEU A 350 -13.79 10.47 -2.05
CA LEU A 350 -13.81 11.78 -2.71
C LEU A 350 -13.80 11.65 -4.23
N VAL A 351 -13.14 10.61 -4.77
CA VAL A 351 -12.83 10.52 -6.20
C VAL A 351 -13.55 9.38 -6.93
N THR A 352 -14.13 8.44 -6.18
CA THR A 352 -15.11 7.45 -6.65
C THR A 352 -16.48 7.85 -6.15
#